data_AF-A0AA38U6I5-F1
#
_entry.id   AF-A0AA38U6I5-F1
#
_cell.length_a   1.000
_cell.length_b   1.000
_cell.length_c   1.000
_cell.angle_alpha   90.00
_cell.angle_beta   90.00
_cell.angle_gamma   90.00
#
_symmetry.space_group_name_H-M   'P 1'
#
loop_
_entity.id
_entity.type
_entity.pdbx_description
1 polymer ?
#
loop_
_entity_poly.entity_id
_entity_poly.type
_entity_poly.pdbx_seq_one_letter_code
_entity_poly.pdbx_strand_id
1 'polypeptide(L)'
;LSSDEEKKLQEWLGAPDCSINYVTALNKRVDGTGKWIFKNPTYLKWKRKGSILWIQGQAGSGKTFLITSIIESLKKITVSTLSIYHYFDTRDNTESKRSFQGFLSSCLSQIGVQDQKIHAELKNLHESSRNGLSPSKPTNERLANTIIQITRDLVQKDYQVYIIIDALDECNEMAKVWDFCMQMADLHIGILLRAGM
;
A
#
# COMPACT_ATOMS: atom_id res chain seq x y z
N LEU A 1 7.99 -15.31 -3.33
CA LEU A 1 9.44 -15.26 -3.59
C LEU A 1 10.16 -16.07 -2.49
N SER A 2 11.44 -16.40 -2.63
CA SER A 2 12.21 -16.86 -1.46
C SER A 2 12.47 -15.67 -0.51
N SER A 3 12.62 -15.93 0.80
CA SER A 3 12.86 -14.87 1.80
C SER A 3 14.05 -13.97 1.44
N ASP A 4 15.09 -14.52 0.80
CA ASP A 4 16.26 -13.76 0.35
C ASP A 4 15.97 -12.85 -0.85
N GLU A 5 15.10 -13.27 -1.77
CA GLU A 5 14.69 -12.46 -2.92
C GLU A 5 13.79 -11.30 -2.48
N GLU A 6 12.91 -11.52 -1.50
CA GLU A 6 12.06 -10.48 -0.92
C GLU A 6 12.91 -9.38 -0.25
N LYS A 7 13.92 -9.78 0.51
CA LYS A 7 14.86 -8.87 1.15
C LYS A 7 15.66 -8.07 0.12
N LYS A 8 16.18 -8.72 -0.92
CA LYS A 8 16.90 -8.04 -2.03
C LYS A 8 16.01 -7.04 -2.76
N LEU A 9 14.74 -7.38 -2.99
CA LEU A 9 13.77 -6.47 -3.61
C LEU A 9 13.52 -5.24 -2.72
N GLN A 10 13.31 -5.45 -1.42
CA GLN A 10 13.13 -4.38 -0.44
C GLN A 10 14.34 -3.44 -0.36
N GLU A 11 15.55 -4.01 -0.29
CA GLU A 11 16.80 -3.26 -0.23
C GLU A 11 17.02 -2.42 -1.49
N TRP A 12 16.80 -3.00 -2.68
CA TRP A 12 16.93 -2.27 -3.95
C TRP A 12 15.93 -1.11 -4.05
N LEU A 13 14.66 -1.34 -3.71
CA LEU A 13 13.63 -0.30 -3.73
C LEU A 13 13.81 0.74 -2.60
N GLY A 14 14.59 0.41 -1.56
CA GLY A 14 14.62 1.17 -0.31
C GLY A 14 13.24 1.24 0.33
N ALA A 15 12.47 0.15 0.27
CA ALA A 15 11.10 0.11 0.77
C ALA A 15 11.07 0.12 2.31
N PRO A 16 10.26 0.99 2.95
CA PRO A 16 10.09 0.96 4.39
C PRO A 16 9.37 -0.31 4.85
N ASP A 17 9.78 -0.83 6.01
CA ASP A 17 9.08 -1.93 6.65
C ASP A 17 7.82 -1.44 7.39
N CYS A 18 6.69 -1.51 6.68
CA CYS A 18 5.37 -1.22 7.22
C CYS A 18 4.78 -2.39 8.04
N SER A 19 5.42 -3.56 8.06
CA SER A 19 4.96 -4.71 8.85
C SER A 19 5.06 -4.44 10.35
N ILE A 20 6.08 -3.67 10.79
CA ILE A 20 6.25 -3.27 12.19
C ILE A 20 5.03 -2.48 12.67
N ASN A 21 4.54 -1.52 11.89
CA ASN A 21 3.35 -0.73 12.20
C ASN A 21 2.11 -1.62 12.28
N TYR A 22 1.92 -2.49 11.29
CA TYR A 22 0.82 -3.45 11.25
C TYR A 22 0.81 -4.39 12.47
N VAL A 23 1.95 -5.03 12.79
CA VAL A 23 2.09 -5.96 13.91
C VAL A 23 1.90 -5.24 15.25
N THR A 24 2.47 -4.04 15.39
CA THR A 24 2.29 -3.22 16.61
C THR A 24 0.83 -2.86 16.82
N ALA A 25 0.13 -2.43 15.78
CA ALA A 25 -1.28 -2.09 15.86
C ALA A 25 -2.14 -3.35 16.13
N LEU A 26 -1.80 -4.47 15.50
CA LEU A 26 -2.48 -5.75 15.69
C LEU A 26 -2.37 -6.25 17.14
N ASN A 27 -1.16 -6.22 17.71
CA ASN A 27 -0.90 -6.70 19.07
C ASN A 27 -1.52 -5.80 20.15
N LYS A 28 -1.67 -4.51 19.87
CA LYS A 28 -2.30 -3.54 20.79
C LYS A 28 -3.82 -3.45 20.63
N ARG A 29 -4.38 -4.02 19.56
CA ARG A 29 -5.81 -3.96 19.28
C ARG A 29 -6.56 -4.83 20.29
N VAL A 30 -7.51 -4.22 21.02
CA VAL A 30 -8.46 -4.97 21.85
C VAL A 30 -9.44 -5.73 20.95
N ASP A 31 -9.68 -7.00 21.28
CA ASP A 31 -10.60 -7.86 20.55
C ASP A 31 -11.98 -7.21 20.35
N GLY A 32 -12.50 -7.32 19.12
CA GLY A 32 -13.77 -6.70 18.74
C GLY A 32 -13.64 -5.28 18.18
N THR A 33 -12.52 -4.58 18.40
CA THR A 33 -12.30 -3.23 17.87
C THR A 33 -12.39 -3.19 16.35
N GLY A 34 -13.19 -2.26 15.83
CA GLY A 34 -13.38 -2.05 14.40
C GLY A 34 -14.27 -3.07 13.69
N LYS A 35 -14.81 -4.11 14.36
CA LYS A 35 -15.67 -5.12 13.71
C LYS A 35 -16.96 -4.54 13.09
N TRP A 36 -17.43 -3.40 13.59
CA TRP A 36 -18.62 -2.72 13.08
C TRP A 36 -18.50 -2.33 11.61
N ILE A 37 -17.28 -2.06 11.12
CA ILE A 37 -17.06 -1.61 9.73
C ILE A 37 -17.48 -2.66 8.71
N PHE A 38 -17.36 -3.94 9.05
CA PHE A 38 -17.70 -5.04 8.15
C PHE A 38 -19.21 -5.18 7.91
N LYS A 39 -20.02 -4.46 8.69
CA LYS A 39 -21.48 -4.33 8.48
C LYS A 39 -21.87 -2.97 7.90
N ASN A 40 -20.91 -2.04 7.75
CA ASN A 40 -21.18 -0.70 7.27
C ASN A 40 -21.46 -0.72 5.75
N PRO A 41 -22.60 -0.21 5.26
CA PRO A 41 -22.94 -0.24 3.84
C PRO A 41 -21.94 0.49 2.94
N THR A 42 -21.34 1.58 3.41
CA THR A 42 -20.33 2.35 2.65
C THR A 42 -19.08 1.52 2.45
N TYR A 43 -18.58 0.86 3.50
CA TYR A 43 -17.44 -0.06 3.40
C TYR A 43 -17.74 -1.24 2.47
N LEU A 44 -18.92 -1.86 2.60
CA LEU A 44 -19.31 -2.99 1.75
C LEU A 44 -19.43 -2.59 0.27
N LYS A 45 -19.95 -1.40 -0.01
CA LYS A 45 -19.99 -0.84 -1.37
C LYS A 45 -18.58 -0.60 -1.90
N TRP A 46 -17.71 0.04 -1.12
CA TRP A 46 -16.30 0.28 -1.46
C TRP A 46 -15.56 -1.03 -1.76
N LYS A 47 -15.67 -2.01 -0.86
CA LYS A 47 -15.00 -3.31 -1.01
C LYS A 47 -15.38 -4.00 -2.31
N ARG A 48 -16.65 -3.91 -2.74
CA ARG A 48 -17.15 -4.56 -3.95
C ARG A 48 -16.85 -3.79 -5.24
N LYS A 49 -17.02 -2.47 -5.23
CA LYS A 49 -17.02 -1.65 -6.46
C LYS A 49 -15.69 -0.90 -6.71
N GLY A 50 -14.78 -0.90 -5.74
CA GLY A 50 -13.71 0.10 -5.74
C GLY A 50 -14.26 1.51 -5.54
N SER A 51 -13.36 2.46 -5.35
CA SER A 51 -13.53 3.91 -5.10
C SER A 51 -12.55 4.36 -4.01
N ILE A 52 -12.54 5.65 -3.71
CA ILE A 52 -11.86 6.21 -2.55
C ILE A 52 -12.80 6.15 -1.34
N LEU A 53 -12.35 5.54 -0.26
CA LEU A 53 -12.99 5.56 1.05
C LEU A 53 -12.10 6.31 2.03
N TRP A 54 -12.59 7.43 2.55
CA TRP A 54 -11.89 8.21 3.55
C TRP A 54 -12.42 7.89 4.96
N ILE A 55 -11.53 7.50 5.88
CA ILE A 55 -11.84 7.31 7.30
C ILE A 55 -11.37 8.52 8.10
N GLN A 56 -12.33 9.26 8.68
CA GLN A 56 -12.10 10.40 9.58
C GLN A 56 -12.56 10.05 11.01
N GLY A 57 -12.00 10.75 11.98
CA GLY A 57 -12.33 10.58 13.39
C GLY A 57 -11.34 11.32 14.27
N GLN A 58 -11.71 11.55 15.53
CA GLN A 58 -10.87 12.31 16.47
C GLN A 58 -9.56 11.56 16.80
N ALA A 59 -8.55 12.29 17.28
CA ALA A 59 -7.36 11.67 17.85
C ALA A 59 -7.75 10.67 18.94
N GLY A 60 -7.07 9.51 18.99
CA GLY A 60 -7.39 8.46 19.97
C GLY A 60 -8.63 7.60 19.65
N SER A 61 -9.43 7.89 18.61
CA SER A 61 -10.66 7.14 18.30
C SER A 61 -10.44 5.72 17.74
N GLY A 62 -9.21 5.20 17.77
CA GLY A 62 -8.89 3.85 17.30
C GLY A 62 -8.85 3.66 15.77
N LYS A 63 -8.70 4.74 14.98
CA LYS A 63 -8.67 4.65 13.50
C LYS A 63 -7.62 3.67 12.98
N THR A 64 -6.40 3.72 13.50
CA THR A 64 -5.32 2.79 13.11
C THR A 64 -5.68 1.32 13.43
N PHE A 65 -6.39 1.05 14.53
CA PHE A 65 -6.89 -0.29 14.82
C PHE A 65 -7.99 -0.73 13.86
N LEU A 66 -8.89 0.19 13.48
CA LEU A 66 -9.90 -0.05 12.46
C LEU A 66 -9.26 -0.38 11.10
N ILE A 67 -8.27 0.41 10.68
CA ILE A 67 -7.49 0.17 9.45
C ILE A 67 -6.79 -1.19 9.50
N THR A 68 -6.18 -1.53 10.64
CA THR A 68 -5.53 -2.84 10.85
C THR A 68 -6.53 -3.98 10.71
N SER A 69 -7.74 -3.85 11.25
CA SER A 69 -8.82 -4.84 11.06
C SER A 69 -9.22 -5.01 9.60
N ILE A 70 -9.28 -3.92 8.83
CA ILE A 70 -9.58 -3.97 7.40
C ILE A 70 -8.46 -4.70 6.65
N ILE A 71 -7.20 -4.35 6.90
CA ILE A 71 -6.03 -5.01 6.29
C ILE A 71 -6.04 -6.51 6.60
N GLU A 72 -6.26 -6.89 7.85
CA GLU A 72 -6.36 -8.29 8.26
C GLU A 72 -7.50 -9.04 7.53
N SER A 73 -8.65 -8.38 7.35
CA SER A 73 -9.77 -8.97 6.60
C SER A 73 -9.46 -9.13 5.11
N LEU A 74 -8.74 -8.20 4.50
CA LEU A 74 -8.41 -8.23 3.07
C LEU A 74 -7.30 -9.25 2.79
N LYS A 75 -6.30 -9.38 3.68
CA LYS A 75 -5.26 -10.42 3.61
C LYS A 75 -5.81 -11.86 3.61
N LYS A 76 -7.01 -12.08 4.15
CA LYS A 76 -7.68 -13.40 4.15
C LYS A 76 -8.31 -13.75 2.79
N ILE A 77 -8.40 -12.80 1.86
CA ILE A 77 -8.91 -13.02 0.51
C ILE A 77 -7.71 -13.41 -0.36
N THR A 78 -7.63 -14.70 -0.71
CA THR A 78 -6.45 -15.25 -1.39
C THR A 78 -6.63 -15.45 -2.89
N VAL A 79 -7.86 -15.32 -3.40
CA VAL A 79 -8.18 -15.54 -4.81
C VAL A 79 -8.31 -14.19 -5.52
N SER A 80 -7.56 -14.03 -6.61
CA SER A 80 -7.60 -12.87 -7.51
C SER A 80 -7.66 -11.52 -6.78
N THR A 81 -6.86 -11.37 -5.73
CA THR A 81 -6.87 -10.16 -4.89
C THR A 81 -5.44 -9.73 -4.57
N LEU A 82 -5.17 -8.44 -4.74
CA LEU A 82 -3.93 -7.78 -4.32
C LEU A 82 -4.28 -6.75 -3.25
N SER A 83 -3.67 -6.84 -2.08
CA SER A 83 -3.92 -5.93 -0.96
C SER A 83 -2.63 -5.33 -0.45
N ILE A 84 -2.46 -4.02 -0.66
CA ILE A 84 -1.27 -3.26 -0.30
C ILE A 84 -1.62 -2.30 0.83
N TYR A 85 -0.70 -2.12 1.78
CA TYR A 85 -0.88 -1.12 2.83
C TYR A 85 0.38 -0.32 3.11
N HIS A 86 0.23 0.95 3.45
CA HIS A 86 1.31 1.82 3.89
C HIS A 86 0.92 2.57 5.16
N TYR A 87 1.85 2.65 6.10
CA TYR A 87 1.73 3.48 7.29
C TYR A 87 2.73 4.60 7.17
N PHE A 88 2.24 5.83 7.02
CA PHE A 88 3.08 6.99 7.29
C PHE A 88 3.33 7.06 8.80
N ASP A 89 4.55 7.38 9.20
CA ASP A 89 4.95 7.41 10.61
C ASP A 89 6.06 8.44 10.85
N THR A 90 5.71 9.52 11.53
CA THR A 90 6.64 10.59 11.93
C THR A 90 7.72 10.13 12.92
N ARG A 91 7.51 9.00 13.61
CA ARG A 91 8.49 8.43 14.55
C ARG A 91 9.54 7.56 13.87
N ASP A 92 9.42 7.34 12.56
CA ASP A 92 10.39 6.59 11.78
C ASP A 92 11.60 7.46 11.46
N ASN A 93 12.78 7.01 11.91
CA ASN A 93 14.03 7.76 11.77
C ASN A 93 14.65 7.68 10.37
N THR A 94 14.05 6.95 9.43
CA THR A 94 14.64 6.71 8.10
C THR A 94 14.11 7.64 7.01
N GLU A 95 13.20 8.57 7.35
CA GLU A 95 12.42 9.46 6.45
C GLU A 95 11.56 8.74 5.39
N SER A 96 11.83 7.45 5.14
CA SER A 96 11.19 6.66 4.10
C SER A 96 9.68 6.52 4.32
N LYS A 97 9.21 6.33 5.57
CA LYS A 97 7.79 6.34 5.95
C LYS A 97 7.14 7.73 5.98
N ARG A 98 7.83 8.78 5.52
CA ARG A 98 7.30 10.15 5.45
C ARG A 98 7.36 10.71 4.03
N SER A 99 7.92 9.97 3.08
CA SER A 99 8.16 10.43 1.71
C SER A 99 7.21 9.78 0.70
N PHE A 100 6.96 10.45 -0.41
CA PHE A 100 6.20 9.87 -1.52
C PHE A 100 6.96 8.68 -2.14
N GLN A 101 8.28 8.78 -2.26
CA GLN A 101 9.11 7.68 -2.77
C GLN A 101 8.99 6.43 -1.91
N GLY A 102 9.04 6.56 -0.57
CA GLY A 102 8.91 5.42 0.33
C GLY A 102 7.53 4.77 0.29
N PHE A 103 6.46 5.56 0.10
CA PHE A 103 5.13 5.03 -0.21
C PHE A 103 5.13 4.17 -1.49
N LEU A 104 5.66 4.70 -2.61
CA LEU A 104 5.73 3.97 -3.87
C LEU A 104 6.59 2.69 -3.76
N SER A 105 7.75 2.78 -3.12
CA SER A 105 8.64 1.64 -2.88
C SER A 105 7.98 0.57 -2.00
N SER A 106 7.21 0.98 -0.98
CA SER A 106 6.44 0.07 -0.13
C SER A 106 5.35 -0.67 -0.92
N CYS A 107 4.67 0.02 -1.84
CA CYS A 107 3.69 -0.58 -2.74
C CYS A 107 4.32 -1.63 -3.65
N LEU A 108 5.41 -1.29 -4.35
CA LEU A 108 6.08 -2.22 -5.27
C LEU A 108 6.70 -3.42 -4.55
N SER A 109 7.24 -3.22 -3.34
CA SER A 109 7.74 -4.32 -2.53
C SER A 109 6.63 -5.32 -2.20
N GLN A 110 5.44 -4.85 -1.79
CA GLN A 110 4.30 -5.72 -1.49
C GLN A 110 3.74 -6.42 -2.74
N ILE A 111 3.69 -5.73 -3.88
CA ILE A 111 3.32 -6.33 -5.17
C ILE A 111 4.26 -7.49 -5.51
N GLY A 112 5.58 -7.27 -5.41
CA GLY A 112 6.56 -8.30 -5.74
C GLY A 112 6.51 -9.52 -4.83
N VAL A 113 6.12 -9.36 -3.55
CA VAL A 113 5.98 -10.47 -2.60
C VAL A 113 4.69 -11.27 -2.82
N GLN A 114 3.58 -10.59 -3.12
CA GLN A 114 2.25 -11.22 -3.22
C GLN A 114 2.02 -11.97 -4.54
N ASP A 115 2.75 -11.65 -5.61
CA ASP A 115 2.68 -12.42 -6.85
C ASP A 115 3.76 -13.52 -6.86
N GLN A 116 3.34 -14.78 -7.04
CA GLN A 116 4.26 -15.92 -7.18
C GLN A 116 5.19 -15.78 -8.40
N LYS A 117 4.83 -14.91 -9.35
CA LYS A 117 5.70 -14.48 -10.44
C LYS A 117 5.90 -12.97 -10.33
N ILE A 118 7.13 -12.50 -10.23
CA ILE A 118 7.39 -11.04 -10.29
C ILE A 118 6.73 -10.51 -11.58
N HIS A 119 5.79 -9.58 -11.43
CA HIS A 119 5.17 -8.90 -12.57
C HIS A 119 6.25 -8.45 -13.55
N ALA A 120 6.04 -8.71 -14.85
CA ALA A 120 7.02 -8.41 -15.90
C ALA A 120 7.52 -6.96 -15.79
N GLU A 121 6.62 -6.02 -15.49
CA GLU A 121 6.94 -4.61 -15.28
C GLU A 121 7.92 -4.34 -14.12
N LEU A 122 7.75 -5.00 -12.97
CA LEU A 122 8.68 -4.87 -11.85
C LEU A 122 10.04 -5.50 -12.17
N LYS A 123 10.04 -6.62 -12.90
CA LYS A 123 11.28 -7.25 -13.38
C LYS A 123 12.01 -6.33 -14.37
N ASN A 124 11.30 -5.77 -15.34
CA ASN A 124 11.83 -4.81 -16.31
C ASN A 124 12.41 -3.57 -15.61
N LEU A 125 11.72 -3.06 -14.59
CA LEU A 125 12.19 -1.94 -13.78
C LEU A 125 13.51 -2.28 -13.08
N HIS A 126 13.63 -3.49 -12.51
CA HIS A 126 14.85 -3.95 -11.85
C HIS A 126 16.02 -4.15 -12.83
N GLU A 127 15.78 -4.79 -13.96
CA GLU A 127 16.82 -5.06 -14.97
C GLU A 127 17.35 -3.77 -15.62
N SER A 128 16.46 -2.86 -16.01
CA SER A 128 16.86 -1.56 -16.55
C SER A 128 17.62 -0.68 -15.55
N SER A 129 17.42 -0.89 -14.24
CA SER A 129 18.18 -0.19 -13.19
C SER A 129 19.59 -0.75 -12.99
N ARG A 130 19.89 -1.94 -13.53
CA ARG A 130 21.22 -2.57 -13.49
C ARG A 130 22.10 -2.26 -14.70
N ASN A 131 21.53 -1.78 -15.80
CA ASN A 131 22.26 -1.56 -17.06
C ASN A 131 23.04 -0.22 -17.11
N GLY A 132 23.12 0.52 -16.00
CA GLY A 132 23.90 1.76 -15.87
C GLY A 132 25.28 1.58 -15.22
N LEU A 133 26.13 2.60 -15.31
CA LEU A 133 27.47 2.65 -14.69
C LEU A 133 27.48 2.42 -13.16
N SER A 134 26.33 2.56 -12.50
CA SER A 134 26.06 2.17 -11.11
C SER A 134 24.57 1.85 -10.93
N PRO A 135 24.19 0.85 -10.11
CA PRO A 135 22.79 0.60 -9.77
C PRO A 135 22.18 1.85 -9.13
N SER A 136 21.26 2.51 -9.84
CA SER A 136 20.56 3.69 -9.32
C SER A 136 19.16 3.30 -8.85
N LYS A 137 18.68 3.96 -7.77
CA LYS A 137 17.30 3.80 -7.33
C LYS A 137 16.36 4.37 -8.41
N PRO A 138 15.23 3.72 -8.72
CA PRO A 138 14.29 4.25 -9.68
C PRO A 138 13.71 5.60 -9.23
N THR A 139 13.40 6.48 -10.19
CA THR A 139 12.73 7.76 -9.92
C THR A 139 11.27 7.54 -9.50
N ASN A 140 10.67 8.52 -8.82
CA ASN A 140 9.26 8.47 -8.42
C ASN A 140 8.32 8.23 -9.60
N GLU A 141 8.60 8.86 -10.75
CA GLU A 141 7.82 8.67 -11.98
C GLU A 141 7.86 7.22 -12.45
N ARG A 142 9.06 6.60 -12.48
CA ARG A 142 9.19 5.20 -12.88
C ARG A 142 8.49 4.25 -11.90
N LEU A 143 8.64 4.47 -10.60
CA LEU A 143 7.95 3.68 -9.58
C LEU A 143 6.42 3.79 -9.73
N ALA A 144 5.89 5.01 -9.84
CA ALA A 144 4.46 5.26 -10.00
C ALA A 144 3.91 4.63 -11.29
N ASN A 145 4.58 4.82 -12.42
CA ASN A 145 4.18 4.24 -13.70
C ASN A 145 4.18 2.70 -13.64
N THR A 146 5.18 2.08 -13.00
CA THR A 146 5.20 0.62 -12.83
C THR A 146 4.02 0.13 -11.99
N ILE A 147 3.67 0.81 -10.90
CA ILE A 147 2.48 0.45 -10.09
C ILE A 147 1.20 0.56 -10.92
N ILE A 148 1.04 1.64 -11.69
CA ILE A 148 -0.13 1.88 -12.54
C ILE A 148 -0.27 0.77 -13.59
N GLN A 149 0.82 0.41 -14.29
CA GLN A 149 0.78 -0.64 -15.32
C GLN A 149 0.44 -2.00 -14.72
N ILE A 150 1.10 -2.37 -13.61
CA ILE A 150 0.80 -3.62 -12.89
C ILE A 150 -0.68 -3.66 -12.47
N THR A 151 -1.18 -2.55 -11.93
CA THR A 151 -2.57 -2.47 -11.48
C THR A 151 -3.55 -2.60 -12.63
N ARG A 152 -3.28 -1.96 -13.79
CA ARG A 152 -4.09 -2.12 -15.00
C ARG A 152 -4.13 -3.57 -15.46
N ASP A 153 -2.98 -4.22 -15.53
CA ASP A 153 -2.87 -5.63 -15.94
C ASP A 153 -3.66 -6.55 -15.02
N LEU A 154 -3.62 -6.30 -13.72
CA LEU A 154 -4.35 -7.07 -12.71
C LEU A 154 -5.86 -6.86 -12.85
N VAL A 155 -6.31 -5.61 -12.97
CA VAL A 155 -7.74 -5.30 -13.16
C VAL A 155 -8.28 -5.91 -14.46
N GLN A 156 -7.50 -5.90 -15.55
CA GLN A 156 -7.87 -6.58 -16.80
C GLN A 156 -7.98 -8.10 -16.68
N LYS A 157 -7.34 -8.69 -15.65
CA LYS A 157 -7.42 -10.12 -15.30
C LYS A 157 -8.43 -10.38 -14.18
N ASP A 158 -9.36 -9.46 -13.97
CA ASP A 158 -10.42 -9.53 -12.95
C ASP A 158 -9.90 -9.60 -11.50
N TYR A 159 -8.71 -9.08 -11.22
CA TYR A 159 -8.23 -8.97 -9.83
C TYR A 159 -8.88 -7.79 -9.11
N GLN A 160 -9.23 -8.00 -7.84
CA GLN A 160 -9.55 -6.91 -6.93
C GLN A 160 -8.26 -6.35 -6.33
N VAL A 161 -8.02 -5.05 -6.53
CA VAL A 161 -6.84 -4.37 -5.99
C VAL A 161 -7.26 -3.40 -4.90
N TYR A 162 -6.55 -3.44 -3.76
CA TYR A 162 -6.76 -2.55 -2.63
C TYR A 162 -5.46 -1.85 -2.23
N ILE A 163 -5.53 -0.53 -2.04
CA ILE A 163 -4.43 0.28 -1.48
C ILE A 163 -4.94 0.96 -0.21
N ILE A 164 -4.32 0.65 0.92
CA ILE A 164 -4.72 1.15 2.24
C ILE A 164 -3.62 2.06 2.78
N ILE A 165 -3.95 3.30 3.12
CA ILE A 165 -3.00 4.32 3.56
C ILE A 165 -3.43 4.83 4.93
N ASP A 166 -2.64 4.55 5.97
CA ASP A 166 -2.81 5.10 7.31
C ASP A 166 -1.92 6.33 7.49
N ALA A 167 -2.44 7.31 8.22
CA ALA A 167 -1.74 8.54 8.61
C ALA A 167 -1.23 9.40 7.45
N LEU A 168 -2.02 9.56 6.39
CA LEU A 168 -1.65 10.34 5.20
C LEU A 168 -1.11 11.77 5.50
N ASP A 169 -1.61 12.43 6.53
CA ASP A 169 -1.18 13.73 7.08
C ASP A 169 0.24 13.72 7.68
N GLU A 170 0.82 12.56 7.94
CA GLU A 170 2.21 12.40 8.38
C GLU A 170 3.21 12.34 7.20
N CYS A 171 2.72 12.39 5.95
CA CYS A 171 3.54 12.48 4.76
C CYS A 171 4.03 13.92 4.51
N ASN A 172 5.34 14.08 4.30
CA ASN A 172 5.96 15.35 3.91
C ASN A 172 5.51 15.83 2.50
N GLU A 173 5.02 14.92 1.66
CA GLU A 173 4.64 15.15 0.27
C GLU A 173 3.19 14.73 -0.01
N MET A 174 2.29 14.98 0.95
CA MET A 174 0.89 14.51 0.93
C MET A 174 0.16 14.78 -0.41
N ALA A 175 0.38 15.95 -1.03
CA ALA A 175 -0.22 16.29 -2.32
C ALA A 175 0.15 15.28 -3.42
N LYS A 176 1.40 14.82 -3.48
CA LYS A 176 1.84 13.82 -4.47
C LYS A 176 1.16 12.46 -4.26
N VAL A 177 0.99 12.06 -3.00
CA VAL A 177 0.29 10.82 -2.65
C VAL A 177 -1.18 10.92 -3.05
N TRP A 178 -1.81 12.08 -2.79
CA TRP A 178 -3.19 12.35 -3.18
C TRP A 178 -3.38 12.29 -4.70
N ASP A 179 -2.55 13.01 -5.47
CA ASP A 179 -2.62 13.04 -6.93
C ASP A 179 -2.46 11.63 -7.52
N PHE A 180 -1.50 10.86 -7.00
CA PHE A 180 -1.33 9.45 -7.37
C PHE A 180 -2.58 8.62 -7.06
N CYS A 181 -3.18 8.79 -5.88
CA CYS A 181 -4.41 8.08 -5.52
C CYS A 181 -5.59 8.45 -6.43
N MET A 182 -5.71 9.72 -6.84
CA MET A 182 -6.75 10.14 -7.77
C MET A 182 -6.58 9.46 -9.13
N GLN A 183 -5.35 9.46 -9.66
CA GLN A 183 -5.04 8.76 -10.91
C GLN A 183 -5.34 7.26 -10.84
N MET A 184 -5.07 6.64 -9.68
CA MET A 184 -5.33 5.21 -9.47
C MET A 184 -6.82 4.90 -9.31
N ALA A 185 -7.63 5.83 -8.79
CA ALA A 185 -9.07 5.64 -8.61
C ALA A 185 -9.81 5.43 -9.93
N ASP A 186 -9.29 5.98 -11.04
CA ASP A 186 -9.81 5.78 -12.40
C ASP A 186 -9.67 4.32 -12.88
N LEU A 187 -8.86 3.51 -12.19
CA LEU A 187 -8.69 2.09 -12.49
C LEU A 187 -9.72 1.19 -11.78
N HIS A 188 -10.74 1.77 -11.14
CA HIS A 188 -11.79 1.06 -10.40
C HIS A 188 -11.29 0.16 -9.24
N ILE A 189 -10.18 0.54 -8.62
CA ILE A 189 -9.63 -0.15 -7.45
C ILE A 189 -10.17 0.40 -6.13
N GLY A 190 -10.00 -0.32 -5.02
CA GLY A 190 -10.35 0.16 -3.69
C GLY A 190 -9.21 0.92 -3.03
N ILE A 191 -9.30 2.25 -2.92
CA ILE A 191 -8.33 3.07 -2.18
C ILE A 191 -8.95 3.46 -0.84
N LEU A 192 -8.27 3.18 0.25
CA LEU A 192 -8.70 3.58 1.59
C LEU A 192 -7.67 4.54 2.18
N LEU A 193 -8.13 5.74 2.50
CA LEU A 193 -7.30 6.80 3.08
C LEU A 193 -7.74 7.08 4.51
N ARG A 194 -6.76 7.27 5.40
CA ARG A 194 -6.99 7.83 6.73
C ARG A 194 -6.04 8.98 6.97
N ALA A 195 -6.60 10.12 7.41
CA ALA A 195 -5.84 11.26 7.91
C ALA A 195 -6.35 11.72 9.28
N GLY A 196 -5.54 12.52 9.99
CA GLY A 196 -5.93 13.24 11.19
C GLY A 196 -6.94 14.34 10.86
N MET A 197 -7.67 14.78 11.88
CA MET A 197 -8.37 16.07 11.83
C MET A 197 -7.51 17.11 12.53
#